data_AF-A0A1V5XHG7-F1
#
_entry.id   AF-A0A1V5XHG7-F1
#
_cell.length_a   1.000
_cell.length_b   1.000
_cell.length_c   1.000
_cell.angle_alpha   90.00
_cell.angle_beta   90.00
_cell.angle_gamma   90.00
#
_symmetry.space_group_name_H-M   'P 1'
#
loop_
_entity.id
_entity.type
_entity.pdbx_description
1 polymer ?
#
loop_
_entity_poly.entity_id
_entity_poly.type
_entity_poly.pdbx_seq_one_letter_code
_entity_poly.pdbx_strand_id
1 'polypeptide(L)'
;MKADTFRIGLLPLFALWAAGCPSTKNEPKEASMAQPTPQVSESPRTVPTPSPAAPTSATSAVERTIGPVDLARYLWHADSSLEPLEAVDDLLLRVNTVEGYTRVSLPDDSWGAWLRRLPLAAAGSPVRSFSGTVILPGDHENLAAVATLDIGKADLQQCADAVMRLHAEWDWANGVREITFQAASGMALPLARWEKGERIVPKGSSIMWVPAAAPSKDDHRSFRKYLDAVFAWANTVSLERQAKKVELDDLQPGDFFILPGNPGHTVLVLDLAVDGSGQRMVLLGQSYMPAQNFHVLRPRRDTAWFSLDPRAPGVQTPFWPKPFPWSSIRRL
;
A
#
# COMPACT_ATOMS: atom_id res chain seq x y z
N MET A 1 -80.34 -0.07 13.02
CA MET A 1 -80.81 1.14 12.31
C MET A 1 -79.62 2.07 12.12
N LYS A 2 -79.34 2.40 10.85
CA LYS A 2 -78.51 3.50 10.26
C LYS A 2 -77.04 3.56 10.71
N ALA A 3 -76.04 3.17 9.92
CA ALA A 3 -75.61 3.60 8.56
C ALA A 3 -75.23 5.10 8.51
N ASP A 4 -73.95 5.38 8.25
CA ASP A 4 -73.58 6.10 7.02
C ASP A 4 -72.11 5.93 6.63
N THR A 5 -71.89 6.16 5.34
CA THR A 5 -70.84 5.65 4.44
C THR A 5 -69.90 6.79 4.02
N PHE A 6 -68.68 6.49 3.53
CA PHE A 6 -68.03 7.01 2.29
C PHE A 6 -66.52 6.67 2.31
N ARG A 7 -66.04 5.62 1.60
CA ARG A 7 -65.52 5.55 0.20
C ARG A 7 -64.30 6.45 -0.11
N ILE A 8 -63.09 5.86 -0.20
CA ILE A 8 -62.31 5.42 -1.40
C ILE A 8 -61.54 6.54 -2.12
N GLY A 9 -60.21 6.36 -2.22
CA GLY A 9 -59.32 7.01 -3.19
C GLY A 9 -58.03 6.19 -3.35
N LEU A 10 -57.77 5.75 -4.59
CA LEU A 10 -56.79 4.75 -5.05
C LEU A 10 -55.47 5.43 -5.52
N LEU A 11 -54.35 4.68 -5.44
CA LEU A 11 -53.02 4.72 -6.10
C LEU A 11 -52.76 5.68 -7.31
N PRO A 12 -51.50 6.04 -7.71
CA PRO A 12 -50.36 5.11 -7.84
C PRO A 12 -48.88 5.63 -7.73
N LEU A 13 -47.99 4.64 -7.81
CA LEU A 13 -46.57 4.62 -8.23
C LEU A 13 -46.11 5.70 -9.25
N PHE A 14 -44.90 6.24 -9.04
CA PHE A 14 -43.97 6.75 -10.06
C PHE A 14 -42.53 6.42 -9.58
N ALA A 15 -41.81 5.45 -10.15
CA ALA A 15 -41.08 5.45 -11.44
C ALA A 15 -39.79 6.30 -11.42
N LEU A 16 -38.65 5.59 -11.51
CA LEU A 16 -37.30 6.08 -11.80
C LEU A 16 -37.29 7.03 -13.01
N TRP A 17 -36.46 8.07 -12.93
CA TRP A 17 -35.90 8.71 -14.12
C TRP A 17 -34.38 8.90 -13.97
N ALA A 18 -33.67 8.32 -14.93
CA ALA A 18 -32.27 8.58 -15.21
C ALA A 18 -32.15 9.85 -16.06
N ALA A 19 -31.25 10.75 -15.67
CA ALA A 19 -30.66 11.78 -16.52
C ALA A 19 -29.23 11.95 -15.98
N GLY A 20 -28.15 11.65 -16.71
CA GLY A 20 -27.89 12.10 -18.07
C GLY A 20 -27.27 13.50 -18.00
N CYS A 21 -26.06 13.62 -17.43
CA CYS A 21 -25.31 14.88 -17.49
C CYS A 21 -24.64 15.02 -18.86
N PRO A 22 -24.89 16.11 -19.60
CA PRO A 22 -24.32 16.32 -20.93
C PRO A 22 -22.84 16.75 -20.84
N SER A 23 -22.06 16.15 -21.73
CA SER A 23 -20.75 16.64 -22.16
C SER A 23 -20.91 17.99 -22.87
N THR A 24 -20.22 19.01 -22.39
CA THR A 24 -19.86 20.18 -23.21
C THR A 24 -18.39 20.51 -23.01
N LYS A 25 -17.67 20.40 -24.12
CA LYS A 25 -16.34 20.93 -24.37
C LYS A 25 -16.33 22.43 -24.08
N ASN A 26 -15.28 22.91 -23.41
CA ASN A 26 -14.66 24.21 -23.65
C ASN A 26 -13.27 24.24 -23.01
N GLU A 27 -12.25 24.11 -23.86
CA GLU A 27 -10.88 24.53 -23.55
C GLU A 27 -10.82 26.06 -23.41
N PRO A 28 -9.99 26.58 -22.49
CA PRO A 28 -9.33 27.85 -22.70
C PRO A 28 -7.84 27.64 -22.98
N LYS A 29 -7.39 28.39 -23.99
CA LYS A 29 -6.05 28.50 -24.56
C LYS A 29 -4.97 28.87 -23.54
N GLU A 30 -3.76 28.41 -23.87
CA GLU A 30 -2.46 28.84 -23.37
C GLU A 30 -2.35 30.34 -23.11
N ALA A 31 -1.85 30.68 -21.93
CA ALA A 31 -1.18 31.95 -21.66
C ALA A 31 0.26 31.65 -21.26
N SER A 32 1.16 31.92 -22.21
CA SER A 32 2.60 31.97 -22.04
C SER A 32 2.96 33.04 -21.00
N MET A 33 3.68 32.65 -19.95
CA MET A 33 4.37 33.57 -19.06
C MET A 33 5.84 33.14 -18.94
N ALA A 34 6.70 34.00 -19.48
CA ALA A 34 8.14 33.88 -19.46
C ALA A 34 8.69 33.87 -18.02
N GLN A 35 9.55 32.90 -17.73
CA GLN A 35 10.38 32.86 -16.54
C GLN A 35 11.59 33.80 -16.71
N PRO A 36 11.95 34.60 -15.69
CA PRO A 36 13.28 35.17 -15.61
C PRO A 36 14.26 34.19 -14.95
N THR A 37 15.32 33.89 -15.68
CA THR A 37 16.54 33.22 -15.24
C THR A 37 17.24 34.02 -14.14
N PRO A 38 17.77 33.36 -13.09
CA PRO A 38 18.97 33.84 -12.42
C PRO A 38 20.14 32.87 -12.56
N GLN A 39 21.31 33.47 -12.54
CA GLN A 39 22.57 32.98 -13.04
C GLN A 39 23.22 31.93 -12.13
N VAL A 40 23.88 30.99 -12.78
CA VAL A 40 24.83 30.04 -12.19
C VAL A 40 26.09 30.80 -11.79
N SER A 41 26.46 30.73 -10.51
CA SER A 41 27.80 31.09 -10.04
C SER A 41 28.54 29.80 -9.70
N GLU A 42 29.48 29.43 -10.56
CA GLU A 42 30.44 28.36 -10.33
C GLU A 42 31.53 28.85 -9.37
N SER A 43 31.82 28.05 -8.35
CA SER A 43 33.09 28.08 -7.63
C SER A 43 33.47 26.66 -7.24
N PRO A 44 34.74 26.26 -7.41
CA PRO A 44 35.14 24.86 -7.45
C PRO A 44 35.17 24.27 -6.05
N ARG A 45 34.46 23.15 -5.84
CA ARG A 45 34.67 22.27 -4.69
C ARG A 45 35.57 21.13 -5.09
N THR A 46 36.74 21.10 -4.47
CA THR A 46 37.73 20.04 -4.48
C THR A 46 37.11 18.72 -4.04
N VAL A 47 37.19 17.72 -4.91
CA VAL A 47 36.79 16.33 -4.64
C VAL A 47 37.97 15.61 -3.96
N PRO A 48 37.82 15.05 -2.74
CA PRO A 48 38.80 14.11 -2.23
C PRO A 48 38.54 12.72 -2.84
N THR A 49 39.56 12.17 -3.49
CA THR A 49 39.62 10.81 -4.02
C THR A 49 39.46 9.78 -2.89
N PRO A 50 38.55 8.79 -2.98
CA PRO A 50 38.63 7.63 -2.11
C PRO A 50 39.65 6.62 -2.67
N SER A 51 40.64 6.31 -1.84
CA SER A 51 41.63 5.25 -2.03
C SER A 51 40.97 3.86 -2.02
N PRO A 52 41.37 2.89 -2.87
CA PRO A 52 40.71 1.59 -2.96
C PRO A 52 41.10 0.68 -1.79
N ALA A 53 40.13 0.33 -0.95
CA ALA A 53 40.28 -0.74 0.02
C ALA A 53 40.08 -2.11 -0.65
N ALA A 54 41.08 -2.98 -0.50
CA ALA A 54 41.09 -4.36 -0.95
C ALA A 54 40.02 -5.22 -0.21
N PRO A 55 39.52 -6.31 -0.83
CA PRO A 55 38.38 -7.05 -0.32
C PRO A 55 38.79 -7.92 0.86
N THR A 56 38.11 -7.75 2.00
CA THR A 56 38.27 -8.65 3.15
C THR A 56 37.16 -9.69 3.13
N SER A 57 37.58 -10.91 2.81
CA SER A 57 37.12 -12.20 3.34
C SER A 57 35.62 -12.48 3.40
N ALA A 58 35.19 -13.35 2.49
CA ALA A 58 33.95 -14.09 2.54
C ALA A 58 33.77 -14.75 3.92
N THR A 59 32.77 -14.27 4.68
CA THR A 59 32.30 -14.96 5.86
C THR A 59 31.43 -16.12 5.39
N SER A 60 31.83 -17.34 5.76
CA SER A 60 31.05 -18.56 5.63
C SER A 60 29.62 -18.33 6.14
N ALA A 61 28.64 -18.43 5.24
CA ALA A 61 27.23 -18.32 5.57
C ALA A 61 26.84 -19.55 6.40
N VAL A 62 26.72 -19.35 7.72
CA VAL A 62 25.98 -20.28 8.57
C VAL A 62 24.55 -20.27 8.06
N GLU A 63 24.11 -21.41 7.51
CA GLU A 63 22.76 -21.62 7.02
C GLU A 63 21.79 -21.49 8.20
N ARG A 64 21.24 -20.28 8.38
CA ARG A 64 20.24 -20.03 9.43
C ARG A 64 18.99 -20.82 9.04
N THR A 65 18.66 -21.84 9.82
CA THR A 65 17.35 -22.48 9.75
C THR A 65 16.28 -21.45 10.08
N ILE A 66 15.48 -21.07 9.09
CA ILE A 66 14.38 -20.11 9.28
C ILE A 66 13.29 -20.80 10.09
N GLY A 67 13.05 -20.33 11.32
CA GLY A 67 11.98 -20.81 12.18
C GLY A 67 10.58 -20.41 11.68
N PRO A 68 9.51 -20.94 12.29
CA PRO A 68 8.13 -20.60 11.92
C PRO A 68 7.86 -19.08 12.00
N VAL A 69 6.80 -18.63 11.33
CA VAL A 69 6.38 -17.22 11.37
C VAL A 69 5.98 -16.82 12.79
N ASP A 70 6.56 -15.73 13.28
CA ASP A 70 6.19 -15.15 14.58
C ASP A 70 5.01 -14.18 14.39
N LEU A 71 3.79 -14.70 14.62
CA LEU A 71 2.56 -13.92 14.48
C LEU A 71 2.44 -12.78 15.51
N ALA A 72 3.22 -12.79 16.60
CA ALA A 72 3.22 -11.68 17.56
C ALA A 72 3.76 -10.37 16.95
N ARG A 73 4.50 -10.46 15.83
CA ARG A 73 4.97 -9.29 15.07
C ARG A 73 3.90 -8.68 14.16
N TYR A 74 2.74 -9.34 14.01
CA TYR A 74 1.67 -8.99 13.09
C TYR A 74 0.36 -8.85 13.87
N LEU A 75 0.22 -7.71 14.56
CA LEU A 75 -0.72 -7.53 15.68
C LEU A 75 -2.20 -7.69 15.34
N TRP A 76 -2.58 -7.59 14.07
CA TRP A 76 -3.94 -7.90 13.62
C TRP A 76 -4.35 -9.36 13.90
N HIS A 77 -3.40 -10.29 14.06
CA HIS A 77 -3.68 -11.68 14.47
C HIS A 77 -4.04 -11.81 15.95
N ALA A 78 -3.64 -10.85 16.79
CA ALA A 78 -3.98 -10.82 18.21
C ALA A 78 -5.28 -10.02 18.50
N ASP A 79 -5.76 -9.23 17.54
CA ASP A 79 -6.97 -8.42 17.69
C ASP A 79 -8.23 -9.23 17.38
N SER A 80 -8.95 -9.60 18.43
CA SER A 80 -10.20 -10.38 18.34
C SER A 80 -11.37 -9.66 17.65
N SER A 81 -11.24 -8.38 17.28
CA SER A 81 -12.24 -7.73 16.40
C SER A 81 -12.00 -7.92 14.92
N LEU A 82 -10.83 -8.43 14.55
CA LEU A 82 -10.44 -8.64 13.18
C LEU A 82 -10.62 -10.10 12.80
N GLU A 83 -10.81 -10.31 11.51
CA GLU A 83 -11.02 -11.63 10.92
C GLU A 83 -9.92 -11.86 9.86
N PRO A 84 -8.63 -11.89 10.25
CA PRO A 84 -7.57 -12.21 9.31
C PRO A 84 -7.70 -13.65 8.80
N LEU A 85 -7.14 -13.91 7.62
CA LEU A 85 -7.04 -15.28 7.14
C LEU A 85 -6.07 -16.07 8.03
N GLU A 86 -6.28 -17.38 8.13
CA GLU A 86 -5.35 -18.27 8.83
C GLU A 86 -3.96 -18.20 8.18
N ALA A 87 -2.93 -17.96 8.99
CA ALA A 87 -1.54 -17.97 8.56
C ALA A 87 -1.00 -19.40 8.59
N VAL A 88 -0.49 -19.88 7.46
CA VAL A 88 0.11 -21.23 7.36
C VAL A 88 1.63 -21.18 7.26
N ASP A 89 2.17 -20.11 6.66
CA ASP A 89 3.60 -19.85 6.48
C ASP A 89 3.83 -18.34 6.22
N ASP A 90 4.99 -17.99 5.69
CA ASP A 90 5.36 -16.61 5.36
C ASP A 90 6.02 -16.48 3.99
N LEU A 91 6.16 -15.22 3.55
CA LEU A 91 6.72 -14.88 2.24
C LEU A 91 8.12 -15.46 1.98
N LEU A 92 9.01 -15.44 2.97
CA LEU A 92 10.39 -15.92 2.83
C LEU A 92 10.43 -17.42 2.57
N LEU A 93 9.62 -18.18 3.30
CA LEU A 93 9.52 -19.63 3.18
C LEU A 93 8.77 -20.05 1.91
N ARG A 94 7.70 -19.33 1.55
CA ARG A 94 6.83 -19.68 0.42
C ARG A 94 7.47 -19.43 -0.94
N VAL A 95 8.26 -18.37 -1.07
CA VAL A 95 8.80 -17.93 -2.36
C VAL A 95 10.31 -18.12 -2.36
N ASN A 96 10.80 -19.12 -3.08
CA ASN A 96 12.25 -19.33 -3.24
C ASN A 96 12.90 -18.18 -4.01
N THR A 97 14.16 -17.88 -3.69
CA THR A 97 14.98 -16.98 -4.52
C THR A 97 15.21 -17.63 -5.89
N VAL A 98 15.28 -16.81 -6.94
CA VAL A 98 15.60 -17.28 -8.29
C VAL A 98 17.03 -17.80 -8.35
N GLU A 99 17.26 -18.86 -9.13
CA GLU A 99 18.61 -19.39 -9.37
C GLU A 99 19.55 -18.30 -9.89
N GLY A 100 20.76 -18.23 -9.33
CA GLY A 100 21.77 -17.21 -9.67
C GLY A 100 21.58 -15.86 -8.95
N TYR A 101 20.49 -15.68 -8.19
CA TYR A 101 20.23 -14.47 -7.42
C TYR A 101 20.43 -14.71 -5.92
N THR A 102 20.82 -13.66 -5.21
CA THR A 102 20.92 -13.63 -3.76
C THR A 102 20.05 -12.49 -3.22
N ARG A 103 19.21 -12.78 -2.23
CA ARG A 103 18.43 -11.74 -1.53
C ARG A 103 19.35 -10.71 -0.90
N VAL A 104 18.98 -9.44 -0.98
CA VAL A 104 19.75 -8.38 -0.31
C VAL A 104 19.71 -8.57 1.21
N SER A 105 20.82 -8.28 1.88
CA SER A 105 20.88 -8.27 3.34
C SER A 105 20.07 -7.10 3.88
N LEU A 106 19.30 -7.34 4.95
CA LEU A 106 18.47 -6.33 5.61
C LEU A 106 18.73 -6.40 7.12
N PRO A 107 18.74 -5.27 7.84
CA PRO A 107 18.69 -5.28 9.31
C PRO A 107 17.44 -6.03 9.79
N ASP A 108 17.55 -6.84 10.84
CA ASP A 108 16.46 -7.71 11.32
C ASP A 108 15.22 -6.93 11.82
N ASP A 109 15.42 -5.68 12.24
CA ASP A 109 14.41 -4.73 12.71
C ASP A 109 13.85 -3.83 11.59
N SER A 110 14.43 -3.88 10.38
CA SER A 110 13.99 -3.06 9.26
C SER A 110 12.59 -3.43 8.75
N TRP A 111 11.94 -2.44 8.14
CA TRP A 111 10.64 -2.63 7.49
C TRP A 111 10.69 -3.73 6.42
N GLY A 112 11.74 -3.74 5.62
CA GLY A 112 11.96 -4.78 4.61
C GLY A 112 12.10 -6.18 5.17
N ALA A 113 12.81 -6.35 6.30
CA ALA A 113 12.94 -7.66 6.95
C ALA A 113 11.60 -8.15 7.53
N TRP A 114 10.78 -7.23 8.05
CA TRP A 114 9.42 -7.54 8.49
C TRP A 114 8.52 -7.93 7.31
N LEU A 115 8.59 -7.23 6.16
CA LEU A 115 7.83 -7.57 4.96
C LEU A 115 8.23 -8.93 4.38
N ARG A 116 9.52 -9.25 4.40
CA ARG A 116 10.05 -10.55 3.96
C ARG A 116 9.45 -11.72 4.76
N ARG A 117 8.92 -11.48 5.95
CA ARG A 117 8.26 -12.49 6.81
C ARG A 117 6.73 -12.36 6.86
N LEU A 118 6.12 -11.59 5.95
CA LEU A 118 4.67 -11.37 5.93
C LEU A 118 3.89 -12.71 5.95
N PRO A 119 2.94 -12.93 6.88
CA PRO A 119 2.24 -14.20 7.00
C PRO A 119 1.25 -14.39 5.85
N LEU A 120 1.27 -15.59 5.26
CA LEU A 120 0.50 -15.93 4.08
C LEU A 120 -0.57 -16.99 4.40
N ALA A 121 -1.69 -16.88 3.70
CA ALA A 121 -2.73 -17.89 3.71
C ALA A 121 -2.29 -19.15 2.94
N ALA A 122 -3.10 -20.21 3.07
CA ALA A 122 -2.90 -21.47 2.36
C ALA A 122 -2.67 -21.26 0.85
N ALA A 123 -1.77 -22.04 0.26
CA ALA A 123 -1.57 -22.06 -1.19
C ALA A 123 -2.91 -22.34 -1.90
N GLY A 124 -3.20 -21.62 -2.98
CA GLY A 124 -4.50 -21.70 -3.66
C GLY A 124 -5.64 -20.90 -3.00
N SER A 125 -5.35 -20.09 -1.99
CA SER A 125 -6.34 -19.12 -1.47
C SER A 125 -6.70 -18.09 -2.56
N PRO A 126 -7.99 -17.83 -2.84
CA PRO A 126 -8.40 -16.80 -3.79
C PRO A 126 -8.23 -15.40 -3.21
N VAL A 127 -8.07 -14.40 -4.07
CA VAL A 127 -8.22 -12.99 -3.66
C VAL A 127 -9.69 -12.66 -3.62
N ARG A 128 -10.15 -12.11 -2.49
CA ARG A 128 -11.53 -11.66 -2.28
C ARG A 128 -11.59 -10.16 -2.04
N SER A 129 -12.67 -9.54 -2.50
CA SER A 129 -13.02 -8.18 -2.12
C SER A 129 -13.49 -8.10 -0.66
N PHE A 130 -13.63 -6.89 -0.13
CA PHE A 130 -14.23 -6.60 1.18
C PHE A 130 -15.64 -7.19 1.34
N SER A 131 -16.36 -7.43 0.24
CA SER A 131 -17.69 -8.03 0.21
C SER A 131 -17.67 -9.57 0.12
N GLY A 132 -16.48 -10.19 0.11
CA GLY A 132 -16.29 -11.64 -0.01
C GLY A 132 -16.31 -12.18 -1.44
N THR A 133 -16.54 -11.32 -2.44
CA THR A 133 -16.54 -11.69 -3.86
C THR A 133 -15.15 -12.12 -4.29
N VAL A 134 -15.04 -13.26 -4.97
CA VAL A 134 -13.76 -13.70 -5.56
C VAL A 134 -13.39 -12.76 -6.70
N ILE A 135 -12.24 -12.10 -6.59
CA ILE A 135 -11.68 -11.24 -7.64
C ILE A 135 -10.69 -12.04 -8.49
N LEU A 136 -9.79 -12.79 -7.84
CA LEU A 136 -8.89 -13.73 -8.51
C LEU A 136 -9.10 -15.13 -7.94
N PRO A 137 -9.33 -16.15 -8.78
CA PRO A 137 -9.30 -17.53 -8.30
C PRO A 137 -7.90 -17.87 -7.79
N GLY A 138 -7.81 -18.83 -6.86
CA GLY A 138 -6.55 -19.16 -6.20
C GLY A 138 -5.45 -19.72 -7.11
N ASP A 139 -5.82 -20.19 -8.29
CA ASP A 139 -4.93 -20.70 -9.32
C ASP A 139 -4.66 -19.68 -10.45
N HIS A 140 -5.05 -18.41 -10.28
CA HIS A 140 -4.83 -17.36 -11.28
C HIS A 140 -3.35 -17.25 -11.65
N GLU A 141 -3.06 -17.07 -12.94
CA GLU A 141 -1.69 -17.13 -13.45
C GLU A 141 -0.77 -16.01 -12.90
N ASN A 142 -1.37 -14.90 -12.46
CA ASN A 142 -0.67 -13.75 -11.88
C ASN A 142 -0.76 -13.62 -10.35
N LEU A 143 -1.33 -14.61 -9.66
CA LEU A 143 -1.40 -14.66 -8.19
C LEU A 143 -0.37 -15.64 -7.64
N ALA A 144 0.54 -15.16 -6.79
CA ALA A 144 1.52 -16.02 -6.10
C ALA A 144 1.03 -16.48 -4.73
N ALA A 145 0.50 -15.56 -3.92
CA ALA A 145 0.00 -15.84 -2.58
C ALA A 145 -0.92 -14.72 -2.09
N VAL A 146 -1.73 -15.01 -1.07
CA VAL A 146 -2.58 -14.04 -0.38
C VAL A 146 -2.04 -13.81 1.02
N ALA A 147 -1.80 -12.56 1.41
CA ALA A 147 -1.39 -12.21 2.75
C ALA A 147 -2.58 -12.25 3.71
N THR A 148 -2.29 -12.53 4.97
CA THR A 148 -3.32 -12.68 6.02
C THR A 148 -3.84 -11.36 6.60
N LEU A 149 -3.36 -10.22 6.09
CA LEU A 149 -3.85 -8.90 6.46
C LEU A 149 -5.36 -8.82 6.23
N ASP A 150 -6.14 -8.58 7.29
CA ASP A 150 -7.59 -8.41 7.12
C ASP A 150 -7.90 -7.22 6.20
N ILE A 151 -9.09 -7.20 5.62
CA ILE A 151 -9.50 -6.16 4.67
C ILE A 151 -10.61 -5.26 5.22
N GLY A 152 -11.13 -5.58 6.41
CA GLY A 152 -12.37 -5.00 6.94
C GLY A 152 -13.63 -5.43 6.17
N LYS A 153 -14.75 -4.78 6.47
CA LYS A 153 -16.08 -5.08 5.90
C LYS A 153 -16.60 -3.98 4.97
N ALA A 154 -15.78 -2.99 4.67
CA ALA A 154 -16.11 -1.83 3.84
C ALA A 154 -15.12 -1.68 2.69
N ASP A 155 -15.54 -1.04 1.60
CA ASP A 155 -14.68 -0.69 0.47
C ASP A 155 -13.74 0.47 0.84
N LEU A 156 -12.74 0.17 1.66
CA LEU A 156 -11.92 1.21 2.31
C LEU A 156 -10.42 0.95 2.19
N GLN A 157 -9.93 -0.24 2.58
CA GLN A 157 -8.51 -0.56 2.49
C GLN A 157 -8.13 -0.90 1.04
N GLN A 158 -7.95 0.14 0.22
CA GLN A 158 -7.58 0.03 -1.18
C GLN A 158 -6.06 0.02 -1.36
N CYS A 159 -5.58 0.17 -2.60
CA CYS A 159 -4.18 0.03 -2.96
C CYS A 159 -3.22 0.84 -2.08
N ALA A 160 -3.40 2.16 -1.98
CA ALA A 160 -2.57 3.05 -1.17
C ALA A 160 -2.69 2.76 0.33
N ASP A 161 -3.91 2.44 0.77
CA ASP A 161 -4.23 2.17 2.16
C ASP A 161 -3.55 0.92 2.69
N ALA A 162 -3.39 -0.10 1.86
CA ALA A 162 -2.64 -1.30 2.24
C ALA A 162 -1.16 -1.00 2.50
N VAL A 163 -0.53 -0.10 1.72
CA VAL A 163 0.86 0.33 1.97
C VAL A 163 0.95 1.12 3.27
N MET A 164 0.07 2.10 3.46
CA MET A 164 0.00 2.90 4.69
C MET A 164 -0.24 2.02 5.92
N ARG A 165 -1.17 1.06 5.81
CA ARG A 165 -1.48 0.10 6.87
C ARG A 165 -0.27 -0.71 7.25
N LEU A 166 0.34 -1.38 6.28
CA LEU A 166 1.47 -2.26 6.51
C LEU A 166 2.61 -1.50 7.21
N HIS A 167 2.96 -0.31 6.72
CA HIS A 167 3.97 0.53 7.36
C HIS A 167 3.61 0.91 8.81
N ALA A 168 2.37 1.35 9.03
CA ALA A 168 1.90 1.75 10.36
C ALA A 168 1.86 0.58 11.35
N GLU A 169 1.53 -0.63 10.88
CA GLU A 169 1.53 -1.86 11.68
C GLU A 169 2.96 -2.22 12.14
N TRP A 170 3.97 -2.05 11.28
CA TRP A 170 5.37 -2.23 11.68
C TRP A 170 5.86 -1.16 12.64
N ASP A 171 5.56 0.11 12.38
CA ASP A 171 5.85 1.19 13.34
C ASP A 171 5.26 0.83 14.71
N TRP A 172 3.97 0.47 14.73
CA TRP A 172 3.28 0.13 15.96
C TRP A 172 3.90 -1.09 16.67
N ALA A 173 4.19 -2.16 15.92
CA ALA A 173 4.81 -3.38 16.45
C ALA A 173 6.21 -3.13 17.04
N ASN A 174 6.92 -2.11 16.57
CA ASN A 174 8.23 -1.69 17.10
C ASN A 174 8.13 -0.57 18.15
N GLY A 175 6.93 -0.26 18.64
CA GLY A 175 6.72 0.74 19.69
C GLY A 175 6.75 2.20 19.20
N VAL A 176 6.84 2.43 17.89
CA VAL A 176 6.71 3.76 17.30
C VAL A 176 5.23 4.18 17.36
N ARG A 177 4.99 5.39 17.87
CA ARG A 177 3.65 5.99 18.01
C ARG A 177 3.49 7.32 17.29
N GLU A 178 4.59 7.87 16.77
CA GLU A 178 4.61 9.09 15.94
C GLU A 178 4.13 8.78 14.51
N ILE A 179 2.95 8.16 14.40
CA ILE A 179 2.34 7.74 13.15
C ILE A 179 1.44 8.89 12.66
N THR A 180 1.71 9.38 11.46
CA THR A 180 0.86 10.39 10.82
C THR A 180 0.78 10.17 9.33
N PHE A 181 -0.42 10.35 8.79
CA PHE A 181 -0.67 10.36 7.35
C PHE A 181 -1.31 11.67 6.92
N GLN A 182 -1.42 11.89 5.61
CA GLN A 182 -2.11 13.06 5.07
C GLN A 182 -3.42 12.68 4.39
N ALA A 183 -4.46 13.46 4.66
CA ALA A 183 -5.64 13.50 3.82
C ALA A 183 -5.30 13.99 2.40
N ALA A 184 -6.19 13.74 1.45
CA ALA A 184 -6.12 14.27 0.09
C ALA A 184 -5.96 15.81 0.07
N SER A 185 -6.60 16.50 1.01
CA SER A 185 -6.50 17.95 1.22
C SER A 185 -5.14 18.45 1.75
N GLY A 186 -4.25 17.54 2.16
CA GLY A 186 -2.97 17.86 2.80
C GLY A 186 -3.06 18.01 4.32
N MET A 187 -4.26 17.90 4.92
CA MET A 187 -4.39 17.92 6.37
C MET A 187 -3.68 16.71 7.01
N ALA A 188 -2.83 16.99 8.00
CA ALA A 188 -2.19 15.95 8.79
C ALA A 188 -3.22 15.20 9.66
N LEU A 189 -3.09 13.88 9.66
CA LEU A 189 -3.88 12.95 10.43
C LEU A 189 -2.94 12.22 11.38
N PRO A 190 -2.58 12.80 12.55
CA PRO A 190 -1.70 12.13 13.50
C PRO A 190 -2.47 11.19 14.44
N LEU A 191 -1.94 10.00 14.67
CA LEU A 191 -2.44 9.03 15.65
C LEU A 191 -2.62 9.67 17.04
N ALA A 192 -1.68 10.52 17.47
CA ALA A 192 -1.70 11.17 18.78
C ALA A 192 -2.98 12.00 19.04
N ARG A 193 -3.66 12.51 18.01
CA ARG A 193 -4.96 13.20 18.17
C ARG A 193 -6.09 12.20 18.39
N TRP A 194 -6.05 11.08 17.67
CA TRP A 194 -7.00 9.99 17.85
C TRP A 194 -6.93 9.38 19.24
N GLU A 195 -5.71 9.16 19.75
CA GLU A 195 -5.47 8.61 21.09
C GLU A 195 -5.98 9.53 22.21
N LYS A 196 -6.04 10.86 21.96
CA LYS A 196 -6.65 11.85 22.87
C LYS A 196 -8.18 11.87 22.82
N GLY A 197 -8.81 11.01 22.03
CA GLY A 197 -10.27 10.92 21.93
C GLY A 197 -10.89 11.82 20.86
N GLU A 198 -10.07 12.43 20.00
CA GLU A 198 -10.58 13.22 18.88
C GLU A 198 -10.92 12.33 17.67
N ARG A 199 -11.89 12.74 16.86
CA ARG A 199 -12.32 12.04 15.64
C ARG A 199 -12.38 13.01 14.47
N ILE A 200 -12.10 12.47 13.28
CA ILE A 200 -12.21 13.20 12.02
C ILE A 200 -13.68 13.23 11.62
N VAL A 201 -14.23 14.43 11.42
CA VAL A 201 -15.59 14.62 10.93
C VAL A 201 -15.60 15.51 9.68
N PRO A 202 -16.50 15.27 8.72
CA PRO A 202 -16.69 16.17 7.58
C PRO A 202 -17.07 17.58 8.04
N LYS A 203 -16.51 18.59 7.38
CA LYS A 203 -16.89 20.00 7.50
C LYS A 203 -16.95 20.62 6.11
N GLY A 204 -18.10 20.51 5.45
CA GLY A 204 -18.26 20.91 4.05
C GLY A 204 -17.36 20.07 3.15
N SER A 205 -16.50 20.73 2.36
CA SER A 205 -15.50 20.07 1.49
C SER A 205 -14.18 19.74 2.20
N SER A 206 -14.09 20.00 3.51
CA SER A 206 -12.91 19.72 4.33
C SER A 206 -13.24 18.77 5.47
N ILE A 207 -12.27 18.54 6.34
CA ILE A 207 -12.40 17.77 7.57
C ILE A 207 -11.96 18.59 8.76
N MET A 208 -12.43 18.19 9.94
CA MET A 208 -11.94 18.74 11.21
C MET A 208 -11.85 17.65 12.25
N TRP A 209 -11.05 17.92 13.28
CA TRP A 209 -10.95 17.10 14.47
C TRP A 209 -11.88 17.64 15.55
N VAL A 210 -12.67 16.75 16.15
CA VAL A 210 -13.56 17.09 17.27
C VAL A 210 -13.38 16.08 18.40
N PRO A 211 -13.43 16.49 19.67
CA PRO A 211 -13.53 15.56 20.79
C PRO A 211 -14.83 14.75 20.65
N ALA A 212 -14.74 13.42 20.54
CA ALA A 212 -15.91 12.57 20.30
C ALA A 212 -15.79 11.16 20.92
N ALA A 213 -14.71 10.86 21.63
CA ALA A 213 -14.51 9.60 22.32
C ALA A 213 -13.64 9.80 23.58
N ALA A 214 -13.61 8.78 24.45
CA ALA A 214 -12.62 8.72 25.51
C ALA A 214 -11.21 8.51 24.91
N PRO A 215 -10.15 9.03 25.56
CA PRO A 215 -8.79 8.68 25.22
C PRO A 215 -8.55 7.17 25.27
N SER A 216 -7.74 6.67 24.34
CA SER A 216 -7.37 5.25 24.25
C SER A 216 -5.96 5.19 23.66
N LYS A 217 -5.04 4.61 24.43
CA LYS A 217 -3.62 4.51 24.10
C LYS A 217 -3.21 3.04 24.14
N ASP A 218 -2.29 2.66 23.26
CA ASP A 218 -1.73 1.30 23.19
C ASP A 218 -2.80 0.20 23.01
N ASP A 219 -3.92 0.56 22.37
CA ASP A 219 -5.00 -0.36 22.00
C ASP A 219 -5.03 -0.55 20.48
N HIS A 220 -4.65 -1.75 20.03
CA HIS A 220 -4.62 -2.09 18.61
C HIS A 220 -5.99 -1.93 17.93
N ARG A 221 -7.08 -2.21 18.64
CA ARG A 221 -8.43 -2.05 18.09
C ARG A 221 -8.74 -0.58 17.80
N SER A 222 -8.35 0.31 18.72
CA SER A 222 -8.47 1.75 18.53
C SER A 222 -7.57 2.24 17.40
N PHE A 223 -6.34 1.73 17.32
CA PHE A 223 -5.39 2.01 16.24
C PHE A 223 -5.93 1.58 14.86
N ARG A 224 -6.52 0.39 14.75
CA ARG A 224 -7.14 -0.07 13.51
C ARG A 224 -8.28 0.85 13.07
N LYS A 225 -9.11 1.34 14.00
CA LYS A 225 -10.16 2.34 13.70
C LYS A 225 -9.59 3.69 13.28
N TYR A 226 -8.45 4.10 13.85
CA TYR A 226 -7.73 5.27 13.38
C TYR A 226 -7.30 5.11 11.91
N LEU A 227 -6.77 3.94 11.55
CA LEU A 227 -6.40 3.64 10.16
C LEU A 227 -7.62 3.68 9.23
N ASP A 228 -8.77 3.14 9.62
CA ASP A 228 -10.02 3.29 8.85
C ASP A 228 -10.38 4.77 8.64
N ALA A 229 -10.25 5.60 9.69
CA ALA A 229 -10.50 7.03 9.57
C ALA A 229 -9.48 7.72 8.64
N VAL A 230 -8.22 7.27 8.60
CA VAL A 230 -7.22 7.75 7.64
C VAL A 230 -7.62 7.40 6.21
N PHE A 231 -7.98 6.13 5.95
CA PHE A 231 -8.32 5.63 4.62
C PHE A 231 -9.55 6.32 4.02
N ALA A 232 -10.46 6.82 4.86
CA ALA A 232 -11.62 7.58 4.41
C ALA A 232 -11.26 8.94 3.77
N TRP A 233 -10.04 9.44 4.02
CA TRP A 233 -9.61 10.78 3.60
C TRP A 233 -8.27 10.82 2.88
N ALA A 234 -7.42 9.80 3.03
CA ALA A 234 -6.19 9.62 2.28
C ALA A 234 -6.46 8.94 0.93
N ASN A 235 -5.51 9.04 0.01
CA ASN A 235 -5.56 8.35 -1.28
C ASN A 235 -4.15 8.27 -1.89
N THR A 236 -4.05 7.70 -3.09
CA THR A 236 -2.79 7.58 -3.84
C THR A 236 -2.07 8.91 -4.03
N VAL A 237 -2.80 10.03 -4.17
CA VAL A 237 -2.20 11.37 -4.32
C VAL A 237 -1.61 11.86 -3.00
N SER A 238 -2.29 11.66 -1.86
CA SER A 238 -1.74 12.07 -0.58
C SER A 238 -0.54 11.22 -0.15
N LEU A 239 -0.57 9.91 -0.42
CA LEU A 239 0.56 9.02 -0.17
C LEU A 239 1.79 9.42 -1.01
N GLU A 240 1.60 9.65 -2.32
CA GLU A 240 2.71 10.05 -3.21
C GLU A 240 3.36 11.36 -2.77
N ARG A 241 2.56 12.35 -2.38
CA ARG A 241 3.04 13.65 -1.90
C ARG A 241 3.75 13.57 -0.55
N GLN A 242 3.31 12.69 0.33
CA GLN A 242 3.90 12.50 1.66
C GLN A 242 5.24 11.74 1.59
N ALA A 243 5.38 10.84 0.62
CA ALA A 243 6.53 9.95 0.51
C ALA A 243 7.73 10.60 -0.21
N LYS A 244 8.93 10.11 0.09
CA LYS A 244 10.18 10.55 -0.52
C LYS A 244 10.42 9.84 -1.84
N LYS A 245 10.92 10.57 -2.85
CA LYS A 245 11.39 9.97 -4.11
C LYS A 245 12.64 9.12 -3.86
N VAL A 246 12.71 7.97 -4.53
CA VAL A 246 13.84 7.04 -4.51
C VAL A 246 14.28 6.76 -5.94
N GLU A 247 15.58 6.63 -6.17
CA GLU A 247 16.13 6.22 -7.46
C GLU A 247 16.22 4.69 -7.54
N LEU A 248 16.16 4.12 -8.75
CA LEU A 248 16.15 2.65 -8.94
C LEU A 248 17.34 1.94 -8.28
N ASP A 249 18.51 2.58 -8.28
CA ASP A 249 19.73 2.04 -7.68
C ASP A 249 19.67 2.00 -6.13
N ASP A 250 18.80 2.81 -5.51
CA ASP A 250 18.58 2.86 -4.06
C ASP A 250 17.34 2.06 -3.62
N LEU A 251 16.68 1.37 -4.56
CA LEU A 251 15.48 0.58 -4.29
C LEU A 251 15.74 -0.50 -3.24
N GLN A 252 14.84 -0.62 -2.27
CA GLN A 252 14.86 -1.65 -1.24
C GLN A 252 13.45 -2.18 -0.91
N PRO A 253 13.33 -3.34 -0.25
CA PRO A 253 12.05 -3.80 0.29
C PRO A 253 11.45 -2.78 1.26
N GLY A 254 10.17 -2.48 1.08
CA GLY A 254 9.46 -1.39 1.75
C GLY A 254 9.22 -0.15 0.88
N ASP A 255 10.00 0.01 -0.19
CA ASP A 255 9.69 1.00 -1.23
C ASP A 255 8.50 0.55 -2.06
N PHE A 256 7.86 1.49 -2.74
CA PHE A 256 6.69 1.21 -3.56
C PHE A 256 6.68 2.04 -4.82
N PHE A 257 6.06 1.51 -5.87
CA PHE A 257 5.79 2.24 -7.09
C PHE A 257 4.39 2.83 -7.03
N ILE A 258 4.24 4.12 -7.28
CA ILE A 258 2.96 4.81 -7.13
C ILE A 258 2.64 5.73 -8.31
N LEU A 259 1.44 5.55 -8.87
CA LEU A 259 0.88 6.40 -9.91
C LEU A 259 -0.28 7.19 -9.31
N PRO A 260 -0.09 8.48 -8.96
CA PRO A 260 -1.18 9.30 -8.46
C PRO A 260 -2.19 9.56 -9.59
N GLY A 261 -3.48 9.68 -9.25
CA GLY A 261 -4.53 9.95 -10.23
C GLY A 261 -5.89 9.42 -9.81
N ASN A 262 -6.85 9.51 -10.73
CA ASN A 262 -8.18 8.90 -10.59
C ASN A 262 -8.55 8.18 -11.91
N PRO A 263 -8.35 6.86 -12.01
CA PRO A 263 -7.81 5.98 -10.98
C PRO A 263 -6.29 6.14 -10.79
N GLY A 264 -5.82 6.05 -9.56
CA GLY A 264 -4.40 5.89 -9.20
C GLY A 264 -4.12 4.46 -8.77
N HIS A 265 -2.86 4.05 -8.70
CA HIS A 265 -2.49 2.71 -8.20
C HIS A 265 -1.12 2.70 -7.53
N THR A 266 -0.89 1.72 -6.65
CA THR A 266 0.40 1.49 -6.02
C THR A 266 0.68 0.00 -5.86
N VAL A 267 1.96 -0.36 -5.95
CA VAL A 267 2.46 -1.71 -5.68
C VAL A 267 3.70 -1.63 -4.77
N LEU A 268 3.74 -2.46 -3.74
CA LEU A 268 4.77 -2.49 -2.71
C LEU A 268 5.88 -3.50 -3.06
N VAL A 269 7.14 -3.10 -2.90
CA VAL A 269 8.29 -4.02 -2.97
C VAL A 269 8.38 -4.78 -1.66
N LEU A 270 8.10 -6.07 -1.70
CA LEU A 270 8.12 -6.96 -0.55
C LEU A 270 9.48 -7.58 -0.29
N ASP A 271 10.25 -7.80 -1.36
CA ASP A 271 11.59 -8.39 -1.30
C ASP A 271 12.40 -8.00 -2.53
N LEU A 272 13.73 -8.09 -2.43
CA LEU A 272 14.70 -7.74 -3.46
C LEU A 272 15.85 -8.76 -3.46
N ALA A 273 16.22 -9.22 -4.64
CA ALA A 273 17.38 -10.07 -4.88
C ALA A 273 18.23 -9.52 -6.03
N VAL A 274 19.53 -9.78 -5.97
CA VAL A 274 20.52 -9.33 -6.95
C VAL A 274 21.38 -10.49 -7.43
N ASP A 275 21.75 -10.51 -8.70
CA ASP A 275 22.72 -11.47 -9.22
C ASP A 275 24.15 -10.90 -9.22
N GLY A 276 25.12 -11.72 -9.64
CA GLY A 276 26.53 -11.32 -9.72
C GLY A 276 26.85 -10.21 -10.73
N SER A 277 25.92 -9.89 -11.64
CA SER A 277 26.04 -8.78 -12.59
C SER A 277 25.43 -7.48 -12.07
N GLY A 278 24.71 -7.53 -10.94
CA GLY A 278 23.95 -6.42 -10.39
C GLY A 278 22.51 -6.33 -10.92
N GLN A 279 22.04 -7.30 -11.70
CA GLN A 279 20.65 -7.36 -12.13
C GLN A 279 19.74 -7.54 -10.92
N ARG A 280 18.66 -6.76 -10.85
CA ARG A 280 17.73 -6.72 -9.72
C ARG A 280 16.44 -7.46 -10.05
N MET A 281 15.93 -8.21 -9.08
CA MET A 281 14.64 -8.89 -9.11
C MET A 281 13.86 -8.54 -7.84
N VAL A 282 12.56 -8.26 -7.96
CA VAL A 282 11.70 -7.90 -6.82
C VAL A 282 10.48 -8.79 -6.69
N LEU A 283 10.01 -8.98 -5.45
CA LEU A 283 8.66 -9.43 -5.16
C LEU A 283 7.76 -8.21 -4.98
N LEU A 284 6.59 -8.25 -5.61
CA LEU A 284 5.61 -7.16 -5.55
C LEU A 284 4.33 -7.63 -4.87
N GLY A 285 3.77 -6.76 -4.02
CA GLY A 285 2.47 -6.96 -3.38
C GLY A 285 1.54 -5.80 -3.65
N GLN A 286 0.23 -6.06 -3.66
CA GLN A 286 -0.77 -5.01 -3.83
C GLN A 286 -2.08 -5.34 -3.10
N SER A 287 -2.84 -4.30 -2.80
CA SER A 287 -4.32 -4.36 -2.83
C SER A 287 -4.81 -3.62 -4.09
N TYR A 288 -6.11 -3.40 -4.24
CA TYR A 288 -6.67 -2.76 -5.44
C TYR A 288 -7.95 -2.00 -5.13
N MET A 289 -8.67 -1.60 -6.19
CA MET A 289 -9.97 -0.93 -6.13
C MET A 289 -10.99 -1.80 -6.89
N PRO A 290 -12.04 -2.33 -6.24
CA PRO A 290 -12.41 -2.15 -4.84
C PRO A 290 -11.42 -2.79 -3.86
N ALA A 291 -11.54 -2.45 -2.57
CA ALA A 291 -10.75 -3.02 -1.49
C ALA A 291 -10.80 -4.55 -1.52
N GLN A 292 -9.64 -5.17 -1.45
CA GLN A 292 -9.48 -6.62 -1.56
C GLN A 292 -8.24 -7.10 -0.81
N ASN A 293 -8.09 -8.42 -0.67
CA ASN A 293 -6.96 -9.00 0.04
C ASN A 293 -5.64 -8.48 -0.53
N PHE A 294 -4.73 -8.11 0.38
CA PHE A 294 -3.35 -7.85 -0.01
C PHE A 294 -2.73 -9.16 -0.51
N HIS A 295 -2.16 -9.14 -1.70
CA HIS A 295 -1.67 -10.35 -2.34
C HIS A 295 -0.35 -10.11 -3.07
N VAL A 296 0.44 -11.18 -3.16
CA VAL A 296 1.71 -11.21 -3.86
C VAL A 296 1.45 -11.48 -5.33
N LEU A 297 1.98 -10.62 -6.18
CA LEU A 297 1.88 -10.69 -7.62
C LEU A 297 2.91 -11.68 -8.18
N ARG A 298 2.63 -12.21 -9.36
CA ARG A 298 3.64 -12.85 -10.20
C ARG A 298 3.49 -12.48 -11.67
N PRO A 299 4.60 -12.27 -12.41
CA PRO A 299 4.53 -12.00 -13.84
C PRO A 299 4.05 -13.23 -14.64
N ARG A 300 4.32 -14.45 -14.15
CA ARG A 300 3.99 -15.72 -14.79
C ARG A 300 4.01 -16.87 -13.77
N ARG A 301 3.49 -18.05 -14.10
CA ARG A 301 3.26 -19.14 -13.13
C ARG A 301 4.52 -19.69 -12.47
N ASP A 302 5.64 -19.72 -13.20
CA ASP A 302 6.92 -20.32 -12.79
C ASP A 302 7.80 -19.39 -11.93
N THR A 303 7.48 -18.10 -11.83
CA THR A 303 8.23 -17.19 -10.94
C THR A 303 7.35 -16.08 -10.40
N ALA A 304 7.51 -15.78 -9.10
CA ALA A 304 6.91 -14.60 -8.46
C ALA A 304 7.79 -13.34 -8.59
N TRP A 305 9.01 -13.48 -9.09
CA TRP A 305 9.98 -12.40 -9.14
C TRP A 305 9.89 -11.61 -10.45
N PHE A 306 9.81 -10.28 -10.32
CA PHE A 306 9.81 -9.33 -11.42
C PHE A 306 11.24 -8.84 -11.69
N SER A 307 11.69 -8.94 -12.94
CA SER A 307 12.97 -8.38 -13.36
C SER A 307 12.87 -6.87 -13.54
N LEU A 308 13.86 -6.16 -13.03
CA LEU A 308 14.00 -4.71 -13.19
C LEU A 308 15.08 -4.42 -14.24
N ASP A 309 14.70 -4.37 -15.52
CA ASP A 309 15.62 -3.90 -16.59
C ASP A 309 15.66 -2.37 -16.59
N PRO A 310 16.78 -1.72 -16.22
CA PRO A 310 16.86 -0.26 -16.17
C PRO A 310 16.60 0.43 -17.53
N ARG A 311 16.73 -0.31 -18.64
CA ARG A 311 16.46 0.19 -20.00
C ARG A 311 14.98 0.15 -20.36
N ALA A 312 14.16 -0.61 -19.61
CA ALA A 312 12.72 -0.60 -19.78
C ALA A 312 12.15 0.74 -19.29
N PRO A 313 10.95 1.15 -19.76
CA PRO A 313 10.32 2.39 -19.30
C PRO A 313 9.87 2.37 -17.83
N GLY A 314 9.91 1.20 -17.18
CA GLY A 314 9.40 0.95 -15.84
C GLY A 314 9.15 -0.52 -15.57
N VAL A 315 8.56 -0.84 -14.42
CA VAL A 315 8.12 -2.20 -14.09
C VAL A 315 6.67 -2.42 -14.53
N GLN A 316 6.45 -3.41 -15.40
CA GLN A 316 5.11 -3.82 -15.80
C GLN A 316 4.53 -4.79 -14.77
N THR A 317 3.29 -4.55 -14.35
CA THR A 317 2.55 -5.47 -13.47
C THR A 317 1.31 -6.02 -14.17
N PRO A 318 0.78 -7.18 -13.77
CA PRO A 318 -0.28 -7.85 -14.55
C PRO A 318 -1.63 -7.14 -14.55
N PHE A 319 -1.90 -6.30 -13.54
CA PHE A 319 -3.22 -5.72 -13.31
C PHE A 319 -3.30 -4.22 -13.59
N TRP A 320 -2.24 -3.63 -14.14
CA TRP A 320 -2.21 -2.21 -14.51
C TRP A 320 -1.77 -2.05 -15.97
N PRO A 321 -2.48 -1.26 -16.79
CA PRO A 321 -2.27 -1.25 -18.25
C PRO A 321 -0.94 -0.62 -18.69
N LYS A 322 -0.28 0.16 -17.82
CA LYS A 322 0.98 0.83 -18.14
C LYS A 322 2.06 0.41 -17.14
N PRO A 323 3.34 0.40 -17.54
CA PRO A 323 4.44 0.22 -16.60
C PRO A 323 4.45 1.33 -15.55
N PHE A 324 4.85 0.99 -14.33
CA PHE A 324 5.21 1.97 -13.32
C PHE A 324 6.60 2.52 -13.65
N PRO A 325 6.74 3.81 -14.02
CA PRO A 325 8.02 4.36 -14.42
C PRO A 325 8.99 4.39 -13.25
N TRP A 326 10.30 4.35 -13.50
CA TRP A 326 11.31 4.42 -12.42
C TRP A 326 11.18 5.69 -11.55
N SER A 327 10.69 6.79 -12.13
CA SER A 327 10.39 8.02 -11.40
C SER A 327 9.23 7.92 -10.40
N SER A 328 8.47 6.83 -10.42
CA SER A 328 7.34 6.55 -9.51
C SER A 328 7.73 5.88 -8.19
N ILE A 329 9.01 5.55 -7.99
CA ILE A 329 9.45 4.89 -6.77
C ILE A 329 9.39 5.89 -5.60
N ARG A 330 8.80 5.46 -4.50
CA ARG A 330 8.64 6.22 -3.27
C ARG A 330 8.98 5.37 -2.03
N ARG A 331 9.34 6.07 -0.96
CA ARG A 331 9.64 5.52 0.38
C ARG A 331 8.96 6.38 1.46
N LEU A 332 8.31 5.74 2.42
CA LEU A 332 7.78 6.39 3.63
C LEU A 332 8.93 6.72 4.60
#